data_AF-A0A1F9EQI8-F1
#
_entry.id   AF-A0A1F9EQI8-F1
#
_cell.length_a   1.000
_cell.length_b   1.000
_cell.length_c   1.000
_cell.angle_alpha   90.00
_cell.angle_beta   90.00
_cell.angle_gamma   90.00
#
_symmetry.space_group_name_H-M   'P 1'
#
loop_
_entity.id
_entity.type
_entity.pdbx_description
1 polymer ?
#
loop_
_entity_poly.entity_id
_entity_poly.type
_entity_poly.pdbx_seq_one_letter_code
_entity_poly.pdbx_strand_id
1 'polypeptide(L)'
;MVLWCFACADPAGGDGCRSDGECAPSGSCASANDDGPRCGIGPPSDECVGDADCQAPAICTTVARNSCQEHDACAPPCDDASCGADETCGADGRCTPTPCAEGFTCAAWRSCGGEGGAVDAHGCATPSCATDLDCAGGGACVNRLCAPGAGTCEMPVP
;
A
#
# COMPACT_ATOMS: atom_id res chain seq x y z
N MET A 1 -4.61 -30.95 25.89
CA MET A 1 -3.47 -30.09 26.27
C MET A 1 -3.91 -28.67 25.92
N VAL A 2 -4.41 -27.93 26.91
CA VAL A 2 -5.03 -26.61 26.73
C VAL A 2 -3.95 -25.58 27.04
N LEU A 3 -3.43 -24.93 26.00
CA LEU A 3 -2.45 -23.86 26.14
C LEU A 3 -3.20 -22.60 26.60
N TRP A 4 -3.09 -22.29 27.89
CA TRP A 4 -3.61 -21.04 28.45
C TRP A 4 -2.77 -19.87 27.92
N CYS A 5 -3.40 -18.94 27.20
CA CYS A 5 -2.86 -17.59 26.98
C CYS A 5 -2.78 -16.89 28.34
N PHE A 6 -1.60 -16.94 28.96
CA PHE A 6 -1.28 -16.04 30.06
C PHE A 6 -1.21 -14.62 29.52
N ALA A 7 -1.98 -13.75 30.16
CA ALA A 7 -1.95 -12.31 30.07
C ALA A 7 -0.58 -11.73 29.69
N CYS A 8 -0.56 -10.85 28.69
CA CYS A 8 0.50 -9.87 28.48
C CYS A 8 0.49 -8.91 29.66
N ALA A 9 1.15 -9.29 30.75
CA ALA A 9 1.39 -8.41 31.88
C ALA A 9 2.58 -7.50 31.50
N ASP A 10 2.28 -6.25 31.15
CA ASP A 10 3.26 -5.16 31.04
C ASP A 10 3.95 -4.92 32.39
N PRO A 11 5.24 -5.25 32.56
CA PRO A 11 5.94 -5.05 33.80
C PRO A 11 6.80 -3.78 33.74
N ALA A 12 6.22 -2.63 33.37
CA ALA A 12 6.71 -1.30 33.75
C ALA A 12 5.80 -0.22 33.14
N GLY A 13 5.10 0.53 33.99
CA GLY A 13 4.36 1.71 33.57
C GLY A 13 5.30 2.75 32.95
N GLY A 14 5.12 3.00 31.67
CA GLY A 14 5.80 4.02 30.88
C GLY A 14 5.44 3.81 29.42
N ASP A 15 4.44 4.56 28.95
CA ASP A 15 3.81 4.56 27.62
C ASP A 15 4.76 4.95 26.45
N GLY A 16 6.04 4.57 26.52
CA GLY A 16 7.08 5.03 25.61
C GLY A 16 8.14 3.95 25.40
N CYS A 17 8.36 3.54 24.16
CA CYS A 17 9.55 2.78 23.76
C CYS A 17 10.51 3.71 23.01
N ARG A 18 11.81 3.43 23.00
CA ARG A 18 12.79 4.17 22.18
C ARG A 18 13.39 3.36 21.04
N SER A 19 13.22 2.05 21.07
CA SER A 19 13.70 1.10 20.06
C SER A 19 12.91 -0.20 20.14
N ASP A 20 12.92 -0.99 19.06
CA ASP A 20 12.21 -2.28 19.01
C ASP A 20 12.70 -3.27 20.07
N GLY A 21 13.94 -3.14 20.53
CA GLY A 21 14.51 -3.97 21.60
C GLY A 21 13.86 -3.77 22.97
N GLU A 22 13.07 -2.70 23.14
CA GLU A 22 12.27 -2.45 24.34
C GLU A 22 10.88 -3.10 24.28
N CYS A 23 10.54 -3.70 23.14
CA CYS A 23 9.26 -4.37 22.92
C CYS A 23 9.38 -5.89 23.02
N ALA A 24 8.23 -6.56 23.18
CA ALA A 24 8.16 -8.02 23.09
C ALA A 24 8.67 -8.49 21.71
N PRO A 25 9.11 -9.77 21.53
CA PRO A 25 9.73 -10.25 20.28
C PRO A 25 8.90 -10.11 18.99
N SER A 26 7.62 -9.75 19.10
CA SER A 26 6.71 -9.48 17.97
C SER A 26 6.18 -8.05 17.94
N GLY A 27 6.64 -7.20 18.86
CA GLY A 27 6.28 -5.80 18.93
C GLY A 27 7.40 -4.94 18.31
N SER A 28 7.01 -3.87 17.64
CA SER A 28 7.93 -2.81 17.25
C SER A 28 7.64 -1.57 18.08
N CYS A 29 8.63 -0.71 18.17
CA CYS A 29 8.50 0.59 18.74
C CYS A 29 7.99 1.60 17.70
N ALA A 30 6.66 1.68 17.55
CA ALA A 30 6.03 2.53 16.55
C ALA A 30 5.24 3.67 17.21
N SER A 31 5.32 4.86 16.61
CA SER A 31 4.44 5.98 16.97
C SER A 31 3.07 5.69 16.38
N ALA A 32 2.18 5.12 17.18
CA ALA A 32 0.83 4.82 16.72
C ALA A 32 0.00 6.10 16.52
N ASN A 33 0.36 7.24 17.15
CA ASN A 33 -0.31 8.56 17.10
C ASN A 33 0.60 9.67 17.66
N ASP A 34 0.08 10.90 17.82
CA ASP A 34 0.71 12.05 18.50
C ASP A 34 1.11 11.80 19.98
N ASP A 35 0.72 10.66 20.55
CA ASP A 35 0.97 10.28 21.95
C ASP A 35 2.36 9.67 22.21
N GLY A 36 3.23 9.66 21.19
CA GLY A 36 4.59 9.13 21.27
C GLY A 36 4.72 7.63 20.92
N PRO A 37 5.96 7.14 20.73
CA PRO A 37 6.23 5.76 20.33
C PRO A 37 5.85 4.77 21.43
N ARG A 38 4.97 3.81 21.13
CA ARG A 38 4.53 2.75 22.05
C ARG A 38 4.88 1.39 21.48
N CYS A 39 5.15 0.43 22.36
CA CYS A 39 5.26 -0.96 21.92
C CYS A 39 3.89 -1.43 21.44
N GLY A 40 3.83 -1.85 20.18
CA GLY A 40 2.63 -2.38 19.55
C GLY A 40 3.00 -3.36 18.46
N ILE A 41 2.00 -3.99 17.84
CA ILE A 41 2.22 -4.69 16.58
C ILE A 41 2.61 -3.61 15.58
N GLY A 42 3.87 -3.61 15.17
CA GLY A 42 4.37 -2.65 14.21
C GLY A 42 3.64 -2.70 12.88
N PRO A 43 3.76 -1.64 12.06
CA PRO A 43 3.64 -1.86 10.64
C PRO A 43 4.61 -3.01 10.28
N PRO A 44 4.20 -3.94 9.40
CA PRO A 44 5.06 -5.02 8.98
C PRO A 44 6.40 -4.44 8.54
N SER A 45 7.49 -4.97 9.08
CA SER A 45 8.82 -4.71 8.52
C SER A 45 8.89 -5.41 7.18
N ASP A 46 9.43 -4.73 6.17
CA ASP A 46 9.74 -5.35 4.89
C ASP A 46 10.64 -6.58 5.12
N GLU A 47 10.22 -7.74 4.64
CA GLU A 47 10.96 -8.99 4.78
C GLU A 47 12.18 -9.03 3.84
N CYS A 48 12.14 -8.22 2.78
CA CYS A 48 13.14 -8.15 1.73
C CYS A 48 13.20 -6.74 1.15
N VAL A 49 14.36 -6.38 0.59
CA VAL A 49 14.56 -5.15 -0.19
C VAL A 49 14.72 -5.49 -1.67
N GLY A 50 15.17 -6.70 -1.98
CA GLY A 50 15.18 -7.23 -3.34
C GLY A 50 15.25 -8.76 -3.37
N ASP A 51 15.19 -9.33 -4.56
CA ASP A 51 15.09 -10.79 -4.77
C ASP A 51 16.25 -11.58 -4.16
N ALA A 52 17.41 -10.94 -3.99
CA ALA A 52 18.59 -11.56 -3.37
C ALA A 52 18.41 -11.85 -1.86
N ASP A 53 17.47 -11.17 -1.20
CA ASP A 53 17.14 -11.40 0.21
C ASP A 53 16.22 -12.63 0.36
N CYS A 54 15.59 -13.07 -0.72
CA CYS A 54 14.67 -14.19 -0.73
C CYS A 54 15.38 -15.51 -1.05
N GLN A 55 14.97 -16.59 -0.37
CA GLN A 55 15.44 -17.92 -0.72
C GLN A 55 14.76 -18.38 -2.01
N ALA A 56 15.57 -18.69 -3.03
CA ALA A 56 15.07 -19.19 -4.31
C ALA A 56 14.10 -20.39 -4.13
N PRO A 57 12.98 -20.44 -4.87
CA PRO A 57 12.67 -19.59 -6.04
C PRO A 57 11.90 -18.30 -5.71
N ALA A 58 11.74 -17.93 -4.43
CA ALA A 58 10.95 -16.76 -4.06
C ALA A 58 11.56 -15.44 -4.57
N ILE A 59 10.69 -14.47 -4.82
CA ILE A 59 11.00 -13.11 -5.22
C ILE A 59 10.47 -12.13 -4.19
N CYS A 60 11.09 -10.96 -4.11
CA CYS A 60 10.67 -9.90 -3.22
C CYS A 60 9.58 -9.07 -3.89
N THR A 61 8.35 -9.10 -3.38
CA THR A 61 7.21 -8.41 -3.99
C THR A 61 6.38 -7.68 -2.94
N THR A 62 5.74 -6.59 -3.37
CA THR A 62 4.83 -5.83 -2.51
C THR A 62 3.53 -6.59 -2.34
N VAL A 63 3.23 -6.98 -1.10
CA VAL A 63 2.02 -7.74 -0.75
C VAL A 63 1.08 -6.84 0.05
N ALA A 64 -0.14 -6.67 -0.47
CA ALA A 64 -1.21 -6.01 0.27
C ALA A 64 -1.70 -6.90 1.41
N ARG A 65 -1.65 -6.41 2.65
CA ARG A 65 -2.25 -7.10 3.81
C ARG A 65 -3.71 -6.70 4.02
N ASN A 66 -4.01 -5.45 3.70
CA ASN A 66 -5.33 -4.83 3.71
C ASN A 66 -5.33 -3.62 2.75
N SER A 67 -6.44 -2.89 2.68
CA SER A 67 -6.63 -1.76 1.75
C SER A 67 -5.69 -0.58 1.94
N CYS A 68 -4.90 -0.53 3.03
CA CYS A 68 -4.08 0.64 3.38
C CYS A 68 -2.64 0.29 3.81
N GLN A 69 -2.26 -0.99 3.76
CA GLN A 69 -0.94 -1.44 4.20
C GLN A 69 -0.35 -2.41 3.19
N GLU A 70 0.77 -1.97 2.62
CA GLU A 70 1.65 -2.72 1.75
C GLU A 70 2.97 -2.95 2.49
N HIS A 71 3.62 -4.06 2.20
CA HIS A 71 4.99 -4.35 2.65
C HIS A 71 5.63 -5.25 1.62
N ASP A 72 6.95 -5.21 1.55
CA ASP A 72 7.70 -6.11 0.70
C ASP A 72 7.91 -7.44 1.44
N ALA A 73 7.53 -8.54 0.78
CA ALA A 73 7.58 -9.88 1.31
C ALA A 73 8.17 -10.86 0.29
N CYS A 74 8.81 -11.92 0.79
CA CYS A 74 9.29 -12.99 -0.08
C CYS A 74 8.15 -13.93 -0.44
N ALA A 75 7.68 -13.85 -1.68
CA ALA A 75 6.60 -14.69 -2.21
C ALA A 75 7.09 -15.61 -3.33
N PRO A 76 6.43 -16.76 -3.57
CA PRO A 76 6.64 -17.52 -4.81
C PRO A 76 6.42 -16.62 -6.04
N PRO A 77 7.17 -16.84 -7.14
CA PRO A 77 6.87 -16.16 -8.39
C PRO A 77 5.46 -16.52 -8.84
N CYS A 78 4.78 -15.57 -9.50
CA CYS A 78 3.47 -15.82 -10.05
C CYS A 78 3.49 -16.95 -11.08
N ASP A 79 2.30 -17.49 -11.32
CA ASP A 79 1.95 -18.20 -12.55
C ASP A 79 0.73 -17.51 -13.19
N ASP A 80 0.29 -18.03 -14.34
CA ASP A 80 -0.86 -17.49 -15.08
C ASP A 80 -2.18 -17.51 -14.28
N ALA A 81 -2.24 -18.24 -13.16
CA ALA A 81 -3.42 -18.33 -12.31
C ALA A 81 -3.32 -17.48 -11.03
N SER A 82 -2.13 -16.97 -10.71
CA SER A 82 -1.85 -16.25 -9.46
C SER A 82 -2.13 -14.75 -9.56
N CYS A 83 -2.14 -14.20 -10.77
CA CYS A 83 -2.38 -12.77 -11.00
C CYS A 83 -3.87 -12.44 -11.05
N GLY A 84 -4.21 -11.17 -10.79
CA GLY A 84 -5.57 -10.66 -10.94
C GLY A 84 -6.10 -10.76 -12.37
N ALA A 85 -7.41 -10.60 -12.55
CA ALA A 85 -8.08 -10.72 -13.85
C ALA A 85 -7.54 -9.75 -14.92
N ASP A 86 -6.97 -8.63 -14.49
CA ASP A 86 -6.42 -7.58 -15.35
C ASP A 86 -4.88 -7.51 -15.27
N GLU A 87 -4.23 -8.60 -14.86
CA GLU A 87 -2.78 -8.70 -14.70
C GLU A 87 -2.24 -9.92 -15.43
N THR A 88 -0.99 -9.87 -15.85
CA THR A 88 -0.30 -10.99 -16.51
C THR A 88 0.99 -11.32 -15.78
N CYS A 89 1.27 -12.62 -15.62
CA CYS A 89 2.53 -13.05 -15.02
C CYS A 89 3.70 -12.83 -15.99
N GLY A 90 4.66 -11.99 -15.59
CA GLY A 90 5.86 -11.71 -16.34
C GLY A 90 6.89 -12.84 -16.27
N ALA A 91 7.88 -12.80 -17.17
CA ALA A 91 8.99 -13.76 -17.18
C ALA A 91 9.90 -13.64 -15.93
N ASP A 92 9.81 -12.52 -15.22
CA ASP A 92 10.45 -12.25 -13.93
C ASP A 92 9.65 -12.81 -12.74
N GLY A 93 8.51 -13.46 -13.00
CA GLY A 93 7.66 -14.02 -11.97
C GLY A 93 6.81 -12.99 -11.23
N ARG A 94 6.63 -11.77 -11.77
CA ARG A 94 5.81 -10.71 -11.18
C ARG A 94 4.53 -10.48 -11.95
N CYS A 95 3.43 -10.20 -11.23
CA CYS A 95 2.20 -9.77 -11.87
C CYS A 95 2.36 -8.35 -12.39
N THR A 96 2.19 -8.18 -13.69
CA THR A 96 2.21 -6.87 -14.35
C THR A 96 0.77 -6.49 -14.71
N PRO A 97 0.29 -5.33 -14.26
CA PRO A 97 -1.04 -4.83 -14.62
C PRO A 97 -1.14 -4.58 -16.12
N THR A 98 -2.27 -4.94 -16.72
CA THR A 98 -2.56 -4.69 -18.12
C THR A 98 -2.66 -3.18 -18.34
N PRO A 99 -1.83 -2.58 -19.20
CA PRO A 99 -1.91 -1.16 -19.46
C PRO A 99 -3.25 -0.77 -20.09
N CYS A 100 -3.75 0.41 -19.76
CA CYS A 100 -4.94 0.97 -20.41
C CYS A 100 -4.76 1.17 -21.92
N ALA A 101 -3.52 1.37 -22.37
CA ALA A 101 -3.17 1.43 -23.79
C ALA A 101 -3.32 0.07 -24.51
N GLU A 102 -3.32 -1.02 -23.74
CA GLU A 102 -3.42 -2.40 -24.22
C GLU A 102 -4.81 -3.01 -24.04
N GLY A 103 -5.77 -2.25 -23.47
CA GLY A 103 -7.17 -2.65 -23.41
C GLY A 103 -7.81 -2.56 -22.02
N PHE A 104 -7.05 -2.23 -20.97
CA PHE A 104 -7.66 -1.99 -19.66
C PHE A 104 -8.58 -0.76 -19.68
N THR A 105 -9.80 -0.93 -19.16
CA THR A 105 -10.81 0.14 -19.16
C THR A 105 -10.69 0.98 -17.90
N CYS A 106 -10.14 2.19 -18.04
CA CYS A 106 -10.13 3.16 -16.95
C CYS A 106 -11.56 3.49 -16.48
N ALA A 107 -11.71 3.81 -15.19
CA ALA A 107 -12.96 4.36 -14.67
C ALA A 107 -13.39 5.58 -15.51
N ALA A 108 -14.70 5.79 -15.69
CA ALA A 108 -15.25 6.77 -16.64
C ALA A 108 -14.78 8.23 -16.44
N TRP A 109 -14.31 8.57 -15.24
CA TRP A 109 -13.81 9.89 -14.88
C TRP A 109 -12.27 10.01 -15.00
N ARG A 110 -11.58 8.96 -15.45
CA ARG A 110 -10.12 8.88 -15.66
C ARG A 110 -9.79 8.72 -17.13
N SER A 111 -8.58 9.13 -17.52
CA SER A 111 -8.09 9.02 -18.89
C SER A 111 -6.83 8.16 -18.96
N CYS A 112 -6.74 7.29 -19.95
CA CYS A 112 -5.51 6.53 -20.21
C CYS A 112 -4.38 7.47 -20.64
N GLY A 113 -3.21 7.41 -19.97
CA GLY A 113 -2.02 8.18 -20.35
C GLY A 113 -2.15 9.71 -20.21
N GLY A 114 -3.08 10.20 -19.38
CA GLY A 114 -3.34 11.63 -19.20
C GLY A 114 -2.19 12.40 -18.56
N GLU A 115 -2.02 13.67 -18.97
CA GLU A 115 -1.02 14.58 -18.39
C GLU A 115 -1.57 15.24 -17.12
N GLY A 116 -0.75 15.25 -16.05
CA GLY A 116 -0.91 16.20 -14.93
C GLY A 116 -1.55 15.68 -13.64
N GLY A 117 -1.79 14.38 -13.48
CA GLY A 117 -2.31 13.81 -12.23
C GLY A 117 -1.65 12.50 -11.82
N ALA A 118 -2.12 11.93 -10.70
CA ALA A 118 -1.68 10.61 -10.27
C ALA A 118 -2.10 9.55 -11.29
N VAL A 119 -1.16 8.67 -11.63
CA VAL A 119 -1.37 7.55 -12.54
C VAL A 119 -1.38 6.27 -11.71
N ASP A 120 -2.36 5.39 -11.92
CA ASP A 120 -2.35 4.08 -11.25
C ASP A 120 -1.48 3.06 -11.99
N ALA A 121 -1.45 1.84 -11.45
CA ALA A 121 -0.68 0.73 -12.00
C ALA A 121 -1.07 0.38 -13.46
N HIS A 122 -2.29 0.67 -13.89
CA HIS A 122 -2.77 0.43 -15.26
C HIS A 122 -2.48 1.60 -16.21
N GLY A 123 -1.90 2.71 -15.75
CA GLY A 123 -1.70 3.90 -16.58
C GLY A 123 -2.91 4.82 -16.67
N CYS A 124 -3.94 4.61 -15.84
CA CYS A 124 -5.10 5.51 -15.79
C CYS A 124 -4.74 6.76 -15.00
N ALA A 125 -4.85 7.93 -15.61
CA ALA A 125 -4.57 9.21 -14.97
C ALA A 125 -5.84 9.82 -14.38
N THR A 126 -5.71 10.34 -13.17
CA THR A 126 -6.70 11.20 -12.54
C THR A 126 -6.62 12.60 -13.18
N PRO A 127 -7.73 13.22 -13.63
CA PRO A 127 -7.69 14.59 -14.13
C PRO A 127 -7.18 15.56 -13.06
N SER A 128 -6.34 16.50 -13.48
CA SER A 128 -5.99 17.65 -12.65
C SER A 128 -7.16 18.64 -12.63
N CYS A 129 -7.30 19.37 -11.52
CA CYS A 129 -8.37 20.32 -11.33
C CYS A 129 -7.89 21.55 -10.57
N ALA A 130 -8.54 22.69 -10.80
CA ALA A 130 -8.43 23.88 -9.96
C ALA A 130 -9.68 24.07 -9.09
N THR A 131 -10.81 23.53 -9.54
CA THR A 131 -12.12 23.63 -8.90
C THR A 131 -12.91 22.34 -9.10
N ASP A 132 -13.96 22.12 -8.29
CA ASP A 132 -14.86 20.97 -8.44
C ASP A 132 -15.53 20.90 -9.82
N LEU A 133 -15.62 22.02 -10.53
CA LEU A 133 -16.20 22.08 -11.88
C LEU A 133 -15.32 21.42 -12.95
N ASP A 134 -14.03 21.25 -12.66
CA ASP A 134 -13.10 20.56 -13.57
C ASP A 134 -13.25 19.04 -13.48
N CYS A 135 -14.01 18.55 -12.48
CA CYS A 135 -14.20 17.13 -12.21
C CYS A 135 -15.50 16.59 -12.84
N ALA A 136 -15.35 15.75 -13.85
CA ALA A 136 -16.47 15.04 -14.46
C ALA A 136 -17.11 14.05 -13.46
N GLY A 137 -18.40 13.75 -13.65
CA GLY A 137 -19.09 12.68 -12.90
C GLY A 137 -19.46 13.02 -11.45
N GLY A 138 -19.37 14.30 -11.04
CA GLY A 138 -19.71 14.73 -9.68
C GLY A 138 -18.57 14.54 -8.68
N GLY A 139 -17.33 14.46 -9.16
CA GLY A 139 -16.15 14.48 -8.30
C GLY A 139 -15.89 15.85 -7.65
N ALA A 140 -15.08 15.85 -6.60
CA ALA A 140 -14.57 17.05 -5.95
C ALA A 140 -13.09 17.24 -6.29
N CYS A 141 -12.67 18.49 -6.41
CA CYS A 141 -11.28 18.84 -6.58
C CYS A 141 -10.58 18.89 -5.24
N VAL A 142 -9.76 17.89 -4.95
CA VAL A 142 -9.05 17.78 -3.69
C VAL A 142 -7.56 17.99 -3.87
N ASN A 143 -6.99 18.82 -3.02
CA ASN A 143 -5.55 19.05 -2.97
C ASN A 143 -4.96 18.16 -1.88
N ARG A 144 -4.60 16.92 -2.23
CA ARG A 144 -4.00 15.95 -1.29
C ARG A 144 -2.59 16.35 -0.82
N LEU A 145 -2.05 17.47 -1.29
CA LEU A 145 -0.75 18.01 -0.90
C LEU A 145 -0.91 19.32 -0.11
N CYS A 146 -0.20 19.43 1.01
CA CYS A 146 -0.02 20.67 1.78
C CYS A 146 0.85 21.73 1.05
N ALA A 147 0.74 21.85 -0.28
CA ALA A 147 1.55 22.73 -1.12
C ALA A 147 0.71 23.36 -2.25
N PRO A 148 1.10 24.52 -2.79
CA PRO A 148 0.42 25.12 -3.94
C PRO A 148 0.63 24.28 -5.20
N GLY A 149 -0.43 23.62 -5.66
CA GLY A 149 -0.49 22.84 -6.89
C GLY A 149 -1.94 22.66 -7.35
N ALA A 150 -2.13 22.19 -8.59
CA ALA A 150 -3.45 21.74 -9.05
C ALA A 150 -3.91 20.55 -8.19
N GLY A 151 -5.19 20.51 -7.84
CA GLY A 151 -5.80 19.38 -7.16
C GLY A 151 -5.98 18.20 -8.12
N THR A 152 -6.43 17.07 -7.57
CA THR A 152 -6.83 15.88 -8.29
C THR A 152 -8.32 15.62 -8.10
N CYS A 153 -9.02 15.24 -9.17
CA CYS A 153 -10.43 14.91 -9.09
C CYS A 153 -10.66 13.58 -8.37
N GLU A 154 -11.51 13.59 -7.35
CA GLU A 154 -11.88 12.39 -6.60
C GLU A 154 -13.39 12.26 -6.44
N MET A 155 -13.85 11.02 -6.41
CA MET A 155 -15.26 10.74 -6.15
C MET A 155 -15.54 10.84 -4.64
N PRO A 156 -16.71 11.38 -4.23
CA PRO A 156 -17.13 11.36 -2.84
C PRO A 156 -17.17 9.93 -2.30
N VAL A 157 -16.60 9.71 -1.11
CA VAL A 157 -16.77 8.45 -0.37
C VAL A 157 -18.19 8.46 0.23
N PRO A 158 -19.04 7.46 -0.05
CA PRO A 158 -20.40 7.38 0.49
C PRO A 158 -20.45 7.16 2.01
#